data_AF-A0A371IX57-F1
#
_entry.id   AF-A0A371IX57-F1
#
_cell.length_a   1.000
_cell.length_b   1.000
_cell.length_c   1.000
_cell.angle_alpha   90.00
_cell.angle_beta   90.00
_cell.angle_gamma   90.00
#
_symmetry.space_group_name_H-M   'P 1'
#
loop_
_entity.id
_entity.type
_entity.pdbx_description
1 polymer ?
#
loop_
_entity_poly.entity_id
_entity_poly.type
_entity_poly.pdbx_seq_one_letter_code
_entity_poly.pdbx_strand_id
1 'polypeptide(L)'
;HYTSYGNILDLSDTNNSRQEYKARLYAYNKLVGLRGLINAYKAGCRSKHDMAEYLDVTEAFLDEVLECYTRKFGVSTEVDNYVIAFIPNLIVMELV
;
A
#
# COMPACT_ATOMS: atom_id res chain seq x y z
N HIS A 1 -17.92 -3.62 -30.09
CA HIS A 1 -16.60 -3.06 -30.44
C HIS A 1 -15.92 -2.57 -29.17
N TYR A 2 -14.59 -2.84 -29.05
CA TYR A 2 -13.61 -2.40 -28.02
C TYR A 2 -13.73 -3.00 -26.59
N THR A 3 -12.69 -3.51 -25.91
CA THR A 3 -11.34 -4.05 -26.20
C THR A 3 -10.84 -4.69 -24.89
N SER A 4 -10.04 -5.75 -25.02
CA SER A 4 -9.34 -6.48 -23.96
C SER A 4 -8.55 -5.58 -22.99
N TYR A 5 -8.78 -5.75 -21.68
CA TYR A 5 -7.78 -5.48 -20.63
C TYR A 5 -7.83 -6.61 -19.59
N GLY A 6 -6.93 -7.58 -19.77
CA GLY A 6 -6.29 -8.31 -18.68
C GLY A 6 -7.12 -9.38 -17.96
N ASN A 7 -7.08 -10.61 -18.49
CA ASN A 7 -7.16 -11.81 -17.65
C ASN A 7 -6.04 -11.78 -16.61
N ILE A 8 -6.35 -11.46 -15.37
CA ILE A 8 -5.62 -11.92 -14.18
C ILE A 8 -6.73 -12.26 -13.19
N LEU A 9 -6.72 -13.47 -12.63
CA LEU A 9 -7.79 -14.10 -11.83
C LEU A 9 -8.68 -15.03 -12.65
N ASP A 10 -8.05 -16.00 -13.32
CA ASP A 10 -8.69 -17.30 -13.52
C ASP A 10 -8.78 -17.98 -12.13
N LEU A 11 -9.79 -17.56 -11.35
CA LEU A 11 -10.12 -18.09 -10.04
C LEU A 11 -11.01 -19.31 -10.26
N SER A 12 -10.43 -20.46 -10.54
CA SER A 12 -11.17 -21.72 -10.65
C SER A 12 -11.62 -22.30 -9.29
N ASP A 13 -11.53 -21.52 -8.19
CA ASP A 13 -12.05 -21.89 -6.87
C ASP A 13 -12.58 -20.65 -6.11
N THR A 14 -13.75 -20.16 -6.53
CA THR A 14 -14.17 -18.74 -6.44
C THR A 14 -14.60 -18.21 -5.06
N ASN A 15 -14.76 -19.03 -4.02
CA ASN A 15 -15.28 -18.57 -2.72
C ASN A 15 -14.23 -18.47 -1.61
N ASN A 16 -13.30 -19.42 -1.48
CA ASN A 16 -12.28 -19.39 -0.42
C ASN A 16 -11.15 -18.41 -0.74
N SER A 17 -10.64 -18.38 -1.98
CA SER A 17 -9.58 -17.45 -2.37
C SER A 17 -10.03 -15.99 -2.35
N ARG A 18 -11.31 -15.72 -2.60
CA ARG A 18 -11.87 -14.36 -2.52
C ARG A 18 -11.99 -13.89 -1.07
N GLN A 19 -12.23 -14.81 -0.13
CA GLN A 19 -12.23 -14.51 1.31
C GLN A 19 -10.81 -14.36 1.84
N GLU A 20 -9.87 -15.21 1.44
CA GLU A 20 -8.47 -15.14 1.86
C GLU A 20 -7.79 -13.88 1.31
N TYR A 21 -8.04 -13.53 0.04
CA TYR A 21 -7.58 -12.28 -0.55
C TYR A 21 -8.20 -11.05 0.14
N LYS A 22 -9.50 -11.09 0.48
CA LYS A 22 -10.15 -10.03 1.27
C LYS A 22 -9.62 -9.94 2.70
N ALA A 23 -9.35 -11.07 3.35
CA ALA A 23 -8.80 -11.12 4.71
C ALA A 23 -7.35 -10.63 4.72
N ARG A 24 -6.56 -10.99 3.70
CA ARG A 24 -5.25 -10.42 3.44
C ARG A 24 -5.34 -8.92 3.18
N LEU A 25 -6.24 -8.44 2.32
CA LEU A 25 -6.55 -7.00 2.12
C LEU A 25 -6.99 -6.27 3.38
N TYR A 26 -7.74 -6.93 4.24
CA TYR A 26 -8.15 -6.38 5.52
C TYR A 26 -6.98 -6.30 6.50
N ALA A 27 -6.11 -7.32 6.53
CA ALA A 27 -4.85 -7.30 7.27
C ALA A 27 -3.85 -6.27 6.71
N TYR A 28 -3.76 -6.13 5.37
CA TYR A 28 -2.95 -5.13 4.65
C TYR A 28 -3.37 -3.71 5.08
N ASN A 29 -4.67 -3.41 5.12
CA ASN A 29 -5.17 -2.11 5.60
C ASN A 29 -4.98 -1.90 7.11
N LYS A 30 -4.97 -2.96 7.92
CA LYS A 30 -4.83 -2.87 9.39
C LYS A 30 -3.37 -2.71 9.85
N LEU A 31 -2.41 -3.32 9.16
CA LEU A 31 -1.00 -3.30 9.55
C LEU A 31 -0.23 -2.16 8.87
N VAL A 32 -0.46 -1.91 7.57
CA VAL A 32 0.23 -0.85 6.80
C VAL A 32 -0.79 0.07 6.12
N GLY A 33 -1.64 0.69 6.95
CA GLY A 33 -2.52 1.76 6.50
C GLY A 33 -1.73 3.02 6.09
N LEU A 34 -2.36 3.94 5.34
CA LEU A 34 -1.76 5.25 5.02
C LEU A 34 -1.32 6.01 6.29
N ARG A 35 -2.06 5.87 7.39
CA ARG A 35 -1.68 6.39 8.72
C ARG A 35 -0.44 5.73 9.30
N GLY A 36 -0.20 4.44 9.01
CA GLY A 36 1.03 3.74 9.39
C GLY A 36 2.25 4.35 8.71
N LEU A 37 2.14 4.66 7.40
CA LEU A 37 3.20 5.35 6.66
C LEU A 37 3.49 6.75 7.25
N ILE A 38 2.45 7.49 7.62
CA ILE A 38 2.60 8.79 8.29
C ILE A 38 3.27 8.64 9.66
N ASN A 39 2.87 7.65 10.46
CA ASN A 39 3.45 7.42 11.78
C ASN A 39 4.92 7.01 11.71
N ALA A 40 5.30 6.14 10.76
CA ALA A 40 6.69 5.78 10.52
C ALA A 40 7.51 7.03 10.13
N TYR A 41 6.97 7.87 9.24
CA TYR A 41 7.60 9.14 8.90
C TYR A 41 7.79 10.06 10.12
N LYS A 42 6.79 10.17 10.99
CA LYS A 42 6.86 10.95 12.25
C LYS A 42 7.86 10.38 13.25
N ALA A 43 8.04 9.06 13.26
CA ALA A 43 9.02 8.37 14.08
C ALA A 43 10.47 8.59 13.60
N GLY A 44 10.68 9.31 12.50
CA GLY A 44 12.00 9.58 11.95
C GLY A 44 12.48 8.51 10.99
N CYS A 45 11.63 7.56 10.58
CA CYS A 45 11.96 6.63 9.50
C CYS A 45 12.15 7.44 8.20
N ARG A 46 13.29 7.25 7.53
CA ARG A 46 13.64 7.95 6.29
C ARG A 46 13.94 7.00 5.14
N SER A 47 14.18 5.73 5.44
CA SER A 47 14.35 4.68 4.44
C SER A 47 13.16 3.70 4.44
N LYS A 48 12.97 2.99 3.32
CA LYS A 48 11.99 1.91 3.23
C LYS A 48 12.25 0.83 4.28
N HIS A 49 13.53 0.53 4.52
CA HIS A 49 13.98 -0.41 5.53
C HIS A 49 13.50 0.01 6.93
N ASP A 50 13.78 1.26 7.33
CA ASP A 50 13.35 1.80 8.64
C ASP A 50 11.83 1.75 8.80
N MET A 51 11.10 2.03 7.71
CA MET A 51 9.64 1.99 7.74
C MET A 51 9.11 0.56 7.86
N ALA A 52 9.73 -0.40 7.17
CA ALA A 52 9.38 -1.81 7.27
C ALA A 52 9.64 -2.35 8.69
N GLU A 53 10.80 -2.02 9.28
CA GLU A 53 11.11 -2.36 10.68
C GLU A 53 10.13 -1.72 11.66
N TYR A 54 9.81 -0.43 11.50
CA TYR A 54 8.86 0.27 12.37
C TYR A 54 7.45 -0.31 12.31
N LEU A 55 7.03 -0.76 11.12
CA LEU A 55 5.72 -1.35 10.87
C LEU A 55 5.66 -2.86 11.18
N ASP A 56 6.78 -3.46 11.59
CA ASP A 56 6.94 -4.90 11.82
C ASP A 56 6.53 -5.75 10.60
N VAL A 57 7.00 -5.34 9.41
CA VAL A 57 6.77 -6.02 8.14
C VAL A 57 8.08 -6.20 7.35
N THR A 58 8.07 -7.07 6.35
CA THR A 58 9.21 -7.19 5.44
C THR A 58 9.20 -6.08 4.39
N GLU A 59 10.37 -5.72 3.86
CA GLU A 59 10.46 -4.73 2.78
C GLU A 59 9.70 -5.17 1.52
N ALA A 60 9.74 -6.47 1.18
CA ALA A 60 8.99 -7.01 0.06
C ALA A 60 7.48 -6.84 0.23
N PHE A 61 6.98 -7.03 1.46
CA PHE A 61 5.58 -6.80 1.78
C PHE A 61 5.21 -5.31 1.71
N LEU A 62 6.08 -4.43 2.21
CA LEU A 62 5.88 -2.99 2.08
C LEU A 62 5.81 -2.57 0.60
N ASP A 63 6.64 -3.16 -0.26
CA ASP A 63 6.60 -2.91 -1.70
C ASP A 63 5.29 -3.35 -2.36
N GLU A 64 4.77 -4.54 -2.02
CA GLU A 64 3.46 -4.98 -2.50
C GLU A 64 2.35 -3.99 -2.08
N VAL A 65 2.41 -3.47 -0.85
CA VAL A 65 1.44 -2.48 -0.34
C VAL A 65 1.55 -1.15 -1.10
N LEU A 66 2.77 -0.66 -1.32
CA LEU A 66 3.01 0.58 -2.07
C LEU A 66 2.56 0.46 -3.53
N GLU A 67 2.76 -0.69 -4.16
CA GLU A 67 2.25 -0.97 -5.50
C GLU A 67 0.71 -0.98 -5.52
N CYS A 68 0.07 -1.60 -4.53
CA CYS A 68 -1.38 -1.56 -4.40
C CYS A 68 -1.91 -0.12 -4.25
N TYR A 69 -1.26 0.71 -3.43
CA TYR A 69 -1.64 2.11 -3.27
C TYR A 69 -1.39 2.94 -4.53
N THR A 70 -0.29 2.69 -5.23
CA THR A 70 0.00 3.32 -6.51
C THR A 70 -1.09 3.02 -7.54
N ARG A 71 -1.52 1.75 -7.65
CA ARG A 71 -2.62 1.36 -8.54
C ARG A 71 -3.97 1.98 -8.14
N LYS A 72 -4.19 2.19 -6.84
CA LYS A 72 -5.45 2.71 -6.29
C LYS A 72 -5.56 4.23 -6.34
N PHE A 73 -4.47 4.94 -6.02
CA PHE A 73 -4.45 6.39 -5.81
C PHE A 73 -3.62 7.15 -6.86
N GLY A 74 -2.83 6.44 -7.68
CA GLY A 74 -1.92 7.04 -8.65
C GLY A 74 -0.58 7.42 -8.02
N VAL A 75 -0.05 8.59 -8.38
CA VAL A 75 1.30 9.05 -7.98
C VAL A 75 1.38 9.33 -6.48
N SER A 76 0.33 9.92 -5.92
CA SER A 76 0.27 10.33 -4.52
C SER A 76 -1.17 10.38 -4.00
N THR A 77 -1.33 10.47 -2.69
CA THR A 77 -2.61 10.70 -2.03
C THR A 77 -2.44 11.64 -0.85
N GLU A 78 -3.45 12.46 -0.59
CA GLU A 78 -3.52 13.34 0.58
C GLU A 78 -4.34 12.67 1.68
N VAL A 79 -3.82 12.69 2.91
CA VAL A 79 -4.45 12.13 4.09
C VAL A 79 -4.28 13.11 5.24
N ASP A 80 -5.39 13.67 5.72
CA ASP A 80 -5.40 14.74 6.72
C ASP A 80 -4.50 15.91 6.26
N ASN A 81 -3.44 16.26 7.01
CA ASN A 81 -2.47 17.28 6.65
C ASN A 81 -1.16 16.70 6.08
N TYR A 82 -1.20 15.49 5.50
CA TYR A 82 -0.03 14.87 4.90
C TYR A 82 -0.27 14.48 3.45
N VAL A 83 0.78 14.58 2.64
CA VAL A 83 0.84 13.99 1.30
C VAL A 83 1.76 12.78 1.34
N ILE A 84 1.27 11.66 0.83
CA ILE A 84 2.05 10.43 0.63
C ILE A 84 2.23 10.26 -0.88
N ALA A 85 3.45 10.44 -1.37
CA ALA A 85 3.84 10.12 -2.73
C ALA A 85 4.43 8.71 -2.80
N PHE A 86 3.99 7.92 -3.77
CA PHE A 86 4.43 6.54 -3.98
C PHE A 86 5.50 6.43 -5.08
N ILE A 87 5.47 7.36 -6.05
CA ILE A 87 6.38 7.43 -7.20
C ILE A 87 7.11 8.79 -7.19
N PRO A 88 8.42 8.85 -7.55
CA PRO A 88 9.31 7.74 -7.94
C PRO A 88 9.81 6.91 -6.74
N ASN A 89 9.60 7.40 -5.53
CA ASN A 89 9.93 6.74 -4.28
C ASN A 89 8.89 7.13 -3.23
N LEU A 90 8.81 6.34 -2.15
CA LEU A 90 7.95 6.66 -1.03
C LEU A 90 8.43 7.96 -0.36
N ILE A 91 7.57 8.98 -0.37
CA ILE A 91 7.80 10.26 0.31
C ILE A 91 6.55 10.60 1.11
N VAL A 92 6.73 11.02 2.35
CA VAL A 92 5.66 11.59 3.17
C VAL A 92 6.05 13.02 3.50
N MET A 93 5.12 13.96 3.29
CA MET A 93 5.31 15.38 3.59
C MET A 93 4.13 15.90 4.40
N GLU A 94 4.40 16.83 5.31
CA GLU A 94 3.37 17.58 6.03
C GLU A 94 3.01 18.84 5.24
N LEU A 95 1.72 19.06 5.03
CA LEU A 95 1.16 20.28 4.46
C LEU A 95 1.07 21.32 5.59
N VAL A 96 1.71 22.48 5.38
CA VAL A 96 1.80 23.61 6.33
C VAL A 96 0.64 24.57 6.12
#